data_AF-A0A1Q7SVV7-F1
#
_entry.id   AF-A0A1Q7SVV7-F1
#
_cell.length_a   1.000
_cell.length_b   1.000
_cell.length_c   1.000
_cell.angle_alpha   90.00
_cell.angle_beta   90.00
_cell.angle_gamma   90.00
#
_symmetry.space_group_name_H-M   'P 1'
#
loop_
_entity.id
_entity.type
_entity.pdbx_description
1 polymer ?
#
loop_
_entity_poly.entity_id
_entity_poly.type
_entity_poly.pdbx_seq_one_letter_code
_entity_poly.pdbx_strand_id
1 'polypeptide(L)'
;MATVTSMPSGSHREHHGLSFWIDRVIKELESVRSSPDADAVHDLRVAIRRCRSVAAVMEEVDPDPAWPAMRKVVRKLFRGLGTLRDAQVMDAWVKKLAPETDPVRKYLQTAFESNEPKLRENALRVADRFDQKAWKRLDRTLSQRARLVPVGSLAAECLALERFESTRELHAKALRTERPKPWHALRIGLKGFRYTVESLLPEHYAAWSDNLKRLQDMLGEIHDLDVLAEVVKKSDFLETEDCLKLWQESIKRERNDRIETYRRLTLGKTSLWNIWRSGLPTNGRIEAAALARLRATARAVDPHVRRTSQTSRIAVALFDALKRAGSAPAFSDSALRRVLLFAARLHGVGDADAGKSPQKAARKFLLGLTIPPGWSNEDWELLALAVRYHRGAEPRAKDGPFSKLSAEQQNSVRVLAGVLRLARALRKSGVESGAGIRAEKSAQAIVLRVPGLVDDLETAARLAAGKHLLEDRLGMPLVVKATAKPETVVALSPRQAREFSVIASD
;
A
#
# COMPACT_ATOMS: atom_id res chain seq x y z
N MET A 1 -14.86 24.75 -14.84
CA MET A 1 -15.93 23.89 -14.32
C MET A 1 -15.76 22.51 -14.94
N ALA A 2 -15.35 21.52 -14.15
CA ALA A 2 -15.11 20.16 -14.64
C ALA A 2 -16.41 19.36 -14.50
N THR A 3 -16.99 18.98 -15.63
CA THR A 3 -18.17 18.11 -15.72
C THR A 3 -17.85 16.75 -15.13
N VAL A 4 -18.56 16.39 -14.07
CA VAL A 4 -18.60 15.05 -13.49
C VAL A 4 -19.38 14.18 -14.46
N THR A 5 -18.69 13.39 -15.26
CA THR A 5 -19.33 12.38 -16.12
C THR A 5 -19.76 11.22 -15.22
N SER A 6 -21.07 11.11 -14.96
CA SER A 6 -21.67 9.96 -14.29
C SER A 6 -21.47 8.71 -15.15
N MET A 7 -20.82 7.69 -14.59
CA MET A 7 -20.60 6.40 -15.24
C MET A 7 -21.92 5.61 -15.32
N PRO A 8 -22.16 4.81 -16.39
CA PRO A 8 -23.39 4.03 -16.54
C PRO A 8 -23.42 2.89 -15.51
N SER A 9 -24.59 2.70 -14.90
CA SER A 9 -24.90 1.61 -13.95
C SER A 9 -24.96 0.26 -14.67
N GLY A 10 -23.80 -0.38 -14.86
CA GLY A 10 -23.72 -1.80 -15.19
C GLY A 10 -24.07 -2.65 -13.96
N SER A 11 -24.84 -3.72 -14.17
CA SER A 11 -25.30 -4.70 -13.16
C SER A 11 -24.30 -4.86 -12.01
N HIS A 12 -24.69 -4.43 -10.80
CA HIS A 12 -23.88 -4.58 -9.59
C HIS A 12 -23.64 -6.08 -9.32
N ARG A 13 -22.47 -6.59 -9.74
CA ARG A 13 -21.99 -7.88 -9.23
C ARG A 13 -21.78 -7.70 -7.73
N GLU A 14 -22.45 -8.53 -6.92
CA GLU A 14 -22.29 -8.49 -5.46
C GLU A 14 -20.81 -8.57 -5.09
N HIS A 15 -20.29 -7.51 -4.46
CA HIS A 15 -18.92 -7.51 -3.95
C HIS A 15 -18.90 -8.22 -2.60
N HIS A 16 -18.26 -9.37 -2.55
CA HIS A 16 -18.11 -10.13 -1.32
C HIS A 16 -16.78 -9.85 -0.62
N GLY A 17 -16.85 -9.61 0.68
CA GLY A 17 -15.67 -9.41 1.55
C GLY A 17 -14.86 -10.70 1.80
N LEU A 18 -13.74 -10.56 2.53
CA LEU A 18 -12.80 -11.66 2.78
C LEU A 18 -13.46 -12.86 3.51
N SER A 19 -14.27 -12.60 4.53
CA SER A 19 -14.94 -13.65 5.32
C SER A 19 -15.81 -14.55 4.45
N PHE A 20 -16.60 -13.98 3.52
CA PHE A 20 -17.38 -14.75 2.56
C PHE A 20 -16.51 -15.72 1.74
N TRP A 21 -15.37 -15.26 1.24
CA TRP A 21 -14.48 -16.11 0.44
C TRP A 21 -13.79 -17.17 1.29
N ILE A 22 -13.49 -16.88 2.56
CA ILE A 22 -12.98 -17.88 3.51
C ILE A 22 -13.99 -19.00 3.72
N ASP A 23 -15.27 -18.68 3.90
CA ASP A 23 -16.34 -19.67 4.03
C ASP A 23 -16.60 -20.42 2.73
N ARG A 24 -16.56 -19.72 1.58
CA ARG A 24 -16.68 -20.34 0.26
C ARG A 24 -15.58 -21.37 0.03
N VAL A 25 -14.34 -21.14 0.48
CA VAL A 25 -13.27 -22.15 0.40
C VAL A 25 -13.65 -23.45 1.10
N ILE A 26 -14.37 -23.38 2.23
CA ILE A 26 -14.76 -24.58 2.99
C ILE A 26 -15.90 -25.30 2.27
N LYS A 27 -16.89 -24.55 1.78
CA LYS A 27 -17.99 -25.09 0.99
C LYS A 27 -17.48 -25.82 -0.27
N GLU A 28 -16.64 -25.16 -1.05
CA GLU A 28 -16.11 -25.76 -2.29
C GLU A 28 -15.13 -26.90 -2.02
N LEU A 29 -14.50 -26.92 -0.84
CA LEU A 29 -13.67 -28.05 -0.42
C LEU A 29 -14.51 -29.30 -0.18
N GLU A 30 -15.71 -29.15 0.40
CA GLU A 30 -16.65 -30.26 0.57
C GLU A 30 -17.15 -30.76 -0.79
N SER A 31 -17.48 -29.85 -1.71
CA SER A 31 -17.85 -30.20 -3.09
C SER A 31 -16.76 -31.02 -3.80
N VAL A 32 -15.49 -30.60 -3.72
CA VAL A 32 -14.36 -31.35 -4.32
C VAL A 32 -14.16 -32.72 -3.66
N ARG A 33 -14.43 -32.87 -2.36
CA ARG A 33 -14.35 -34.16 -1.66
C ARG A 33 -15.46 -35.12 -2.07
N SER A 34 -16.65 -34.60 -2.36
CA SER A 34 -17.78 -35.40 -2.84
C SER A 34 -17.65 -35.76 -4.32
N SER A 35 -17.25 -34.81 -5.17
CA SER A 35 -17.04 -34.98 -6.61
C SER A 35 -15.91 -34.07 -7.09
N PRO A 36 -14.71 -34.59 -7.41
CA PRO A 36 -13.59 -33.79 -7.91
C PRO A 36 -13.71 -33.56 -9.43
N ASP A 37 -14.88 -33.10 -9.88
CA ASP A 37 -15.07 -32.68 -11.26
C ASP A 37 -14.34 -31.36 -11.56
N ALA A 38 -14.25 -31.02 -12.85
CA ALA A 38 -13.50 -29.85 -13.30
C ALA A 38 -14.05 -28.53 -12.73
N ASP A 39 -15.37 -28.46 -12.52
CA ASP A 39 -16.05 -27.25 -12.05
C ASP A 39 -15.85 -27.06 -10.54
N ALA A 40 -15.98 -28.11 -9.74
CA ALA A 40 -15.68 -28.08 -8.30
C ALA A 40 -14.21 -27.70 -8.04
N VAL A 41 -13.28 -28.26 -8.81
CA VAL A 41 -11.86 -27.89 -8.74
C VAL A 41 -11.64 -26.44 -9.15
N HIS A 42 -12.35 -25.96 -10.18
CA HIS A 42 -12.28 -24.56 -10.61
C HIS A 42 -12.78 -23.61 -9.52
N ASP A 43 -13.95 -23.86 -8.96
CA ASP A 43 -14.60 -23.01 -7.96
C ASP A 43 -13.80 -22.92 -6.67
N LEU A 44 -13.26 -24.05 -6.18
CA LEU A 44 -12.36 -24.07 -5.04
C LEU A 44 -11.10 -23.23 -5.31
N ARG A 45 -10.51 -23.34 -6.51
CA ARG A 45 -9.36 -22.53 -6.90
C ARG A 45 -9.71 -21.04 -6.96
N VAL A 46 -10.88 -20.68 -7.47
CA VAL A 46 -11.35 -19.30 -7.52
C VAL A 46 -11.48 -18.74 -6.11
N ALA A 47 -12.13 -19.46 -5.19
CA ALA A 47 -12.30 -19.04 -3.80
C ALA A 47 -10.93 -18.85 -3.10
N ILE A 48 -10.01 -19.82 -3.24
CA ILE A 48 -8.66 -19.71 -2.66
C ILE A 48 -7.89 -18.52 -3.26
N ARG A 49 -7.98 -18.33 -4.58
CA ARG A 49 -7.31 -17.21 -5.28
C ARG A 49 -7.78 -15.86 -4.72
N ARG A 50 -9.08 -15.70 -4.47
CA ARG A 50 -9.67 -14.47 -3.90
C ARG A 50 -9.03 -14.15 -2.56
N CYS A 51 -9.01 -15.11 -1.63
CA CYS A 51 -8.38 -14.93 -0.33
C CYS A 51 -6.89 -14.60 -0.46
N ARG A 52 -6.14 -15.37 -1.26
CA ARG A 52 -4.70 -15.15 -1.46
C ARG A 52 -4.37 -13.77 -2.05
N SER A 53 -5.22 -13.24 -2.92
CA SER A 53 -5.02 -11.95 -3.57
C SER A 53 -5.21 -10.81 -2.59
N VAL A 54 -6.29 -10.86 -1.78
CA VAL A 54 -6.49 -9.92 -0.67
C VAL A 54 -5.30 -9.97 0.29
N ALA A 55 -4.84 -11.18 0.66
CA ALA A 55 -3.69 -11.35 1.55
C ALA A 55 -2.41 -10.71 1.02
N ALA A 56 -2.15 -10.84 -0.28
CA ALA A 56 -0.94 -10.32 -0.90
C ALA A 56 -0.95 -8.78 -0.87
N VAL A 57 -2.09 -8.16 -1.19
CA VAL A 57 -2.23 -6.71 -1.18
C VAL A 57 -2.21 -6.13 0.24
N MET A 58 -2.89 -6.79 1.19
CA MET A 58 -2.95 -6.31 2.57
C MET A 58 -1.60 -6.39 3.28
N GLU A 59 -0.78 -7.42 3.01
CA GLU A 59 0.57 -7.57 3.58
C GLU A 59 1.49 -6.35 3.31
N GLU A 60 1.27 -5.64 2.21
CA GLU A 60 2.06 -4.44 1.85
C GLU A 60 1.73 -3.20 2.69
N VAL A 61 0.55 -3.21 3.31
CA VAL A 61 0.08 -2.15 4.21
C VAL A 61 0.27 -2.59 5.66
N ASP A 62 0.09 -3.88 5.91
CA ASP A 62 -0.07 -4.48 7.21
C ASP A 62 0.83 -5.73 7.35
N PRO A 63 1.95 -5.64 8.08
CA PRO A 63 2.93 -6.73 8.22
C PRO A 63 2.49 -7.84 9.20
N ASP A 64 1.20 -7.94 9.55
CA ASP A 64 0.69 -8.97 10.46
C ASP A 64 0.95 -10.39 9.92
N PRO A 65 1.49 -11.30 10.75
CA PRO A 65 1.85 -12.66 10.32
C PRO A 65 0.66 -13.51 9.86
N ALA A 66 -0.57 -13.11 10.17
CA ALA A 66 -1.77 -13.79 9.70
C ALA A 66 -1.90 -13.75 8.16
N TRP A 67 -1.40 -12.71 7.47
CA TRP A 67 -1.44 -12.65 6.00
C TRP A 67 -0.54 -13.70 5.33
N PRO A 68 0.76 -13.82 5.66
CA PRO A 68 1.59 -14.95 5.24
C PRO A 68 1.05 -16.31 5.69
N ALA A 69 0.51 -16.41 6.90
CA ALA A 69 -0.05 -17.65 7.43
C ALA A 69 -1.21 -18.14 6.56
N MET A 70 -2.14 -17.25 6.17
CA MET A 70 -3.24 -17.57 5.26
C MET A 70 -2.71 -18.13 3.95
N ARG A 71 -1.76 -17.46 3.31
CA ARG A 71 -1.16 -17.94 2.05
C ARG A 71 -0.41 -19.26 2.23
N LYS A 72 0.15 -19.54 3.42
CA LYS A 72 0.86 -20.79 3.73
C LYS A 72 -0.12 -21.97 3.87
N VAL A 73 -1.23 -21.79 4.56
CA VAL A 73 -2.25 -22.85 4.81
C VAL A 73 -2.80 -23.40 3.49
N VAL A 74 -3.22 -22.52 2.56
CA VAL A 74 -3.76 -22.94 1.26
C VAL A 74 -2.70 -23.29 0.21
N ARG A 75 -1.40 -23.16 0.50
CA ARG A 75 -0.36 -23.29 -0.52
C ARG A 75 -0.33 -24.69 -1.15
N LYS A 76 -0.35 -25.74 -0.32
CA LYS A 76 -0.29 -27.12 -0.80
C LYS A 76 -1.56 -27.48 -1.59
N LEU A 77 -2.73 -27.15 -1.05
CA LEU A 77 -4.01 -27.34 -1.70
C LEU A 77 -4.06 -26.64 -3.07
N PHE A 78 -3.76 -25.35 -3.12
CA PHE A 78 -3.81 -24.58 -4.36
C PHE A 78 -2.83 -25.08 -5.43
N ARG A 79 -1.65 -25.58 -5.02
CA ARG A 79 -0.67 -26.17 -5.95
C ARG A 79 -1.15 -27.52 -6.48
N GLY A 80 -1.66 -28.42 -5.64
CA GLY A 80 -2.19 -29.72 -6.07
C GLY A 80 -3.37 -29.60 -7.03
N LEU A 81 -4.30 -28.66 -6.75
CA LEU A 81 -5.39 -28.33 -7.69
C LEU A 81 -4.86 -27.66 -8.98
N GLY A 82 -3.70 -27.01 -8.90
CA GLY A 82 -3.08 -26.30 -10.02
C GLY A 82 -2.47 -27.25 -11.03
N THR A 83 -1.74 -28.26 -10.57
CA THR A 83 -1.13 -29.25 -11.45
C THR A 83 -2.16 -29.99 -12.29
N LEU A 84 -3.33 -30.31 -11.72
CA LEU A 84 -4.44 -30.91 -12.48
C LEU A 84 -4.98 -29.93 -13.54
N ARG A 85 -5.23 -28.67 -13.16
CA ARG A 85 -5.74 -27.65 -14.08
C ARG A 85 -4.76 -27.33 -15.22
N ASP A 86 -3.47 -27.24 -14.91
CA ASP A 86 -2.43 -26.92 -15.88
C ASP A 86 -2.32 -28.05 -16.93
N ALA A 87 -2.44 -29.32 -16.50
CA ALA A 87 -2.48 -30.47 -17.41
C ALA A 87 -3.73 -30.45 -18.32
N GLN A 88 -4.91 -30.14 -17.78
CA GLN A 88 -6.15 -30.00 -18.56
C GLN A 88 -6.07 -28.87 -19.59
N VAL A 89 -5.42 -27.74 -19.25
CA VAL A 89 -5.19 -26.64 -20.20
C VAL A 89 -4.24 -27.08 -21.31
N MET A 90 -3.20 -27.85 -20.98
CA MET A 90 -2.28 -28.39 -21.98
C MET A 90 -2.96 -29.34 -22.97
N ASP A 91 -3.80 -30.25 -22.49
CA ASP A 91 -4.59 -31.16 -23.33
C ASP A 91 -5.54 -30.41 -24.28
N ALA A 92 -6.18 -29.34 -23.78
CA ALA A 92 -7.03 -28.49 -24.63
C ALA A 92 -6.25 -27.81 -25.76
N TRP A 93 -5.01 -27.37 -25.52
CA TRP A 93 -4.15 -26.81 -26.55
C TRP A 93 -3.70 -27.87 -27.56
N VAL A 94 -3.32 -29.06 -27.09
CA VAL A 94 -2.93 -30.18 -27.95
C VAL A 94 -4.07 -30.56 -28.90
N LYS A 95 -5.31 -30.62 -28.39
CA LYS A 95 -6.52 -30.89 -29.19
C LYS A 95 -6.79 -29.81 -30.25
N LYS A 96 -6.44 -28.56 -29.96
CA LYS A 96 -6.67 -27.41 -30.83
C LYS A 96 -5.63 -27.28 -31.95
N LEU A 97 -4.38 -27.63 -31.68
CA LEU A 97 -3.25 -27.32 -32.59
C LEU A 97 -3.02 -28.36 -33.67
N ALA A 98 -3.46 -29.60 -33.48
CA ALA A 98 -3.22 -30.68 -34.44
C ALA A 98 -4.46 -31.60 -34.56
N PRO A 99 -4.70 -32.22 -35.73
CA PRO A 99 -5.80 -33.16 -35.93
C PRO A 99 -5.57 -34.48 -35.18
N GLU A 100 -6.62 -35.28 -34.96
CA GLU A 100 -6.55 -36.57 -34.25
C GLU A 100 -5.61 -37.60 -34.90
N THR A 101 -5.31 -37.43 -36.18
CA THR A 101 -4.40 -38.29 -36.93
C THR A 101 -2.93 -37.99 -36.63
N ASP A 102 -2.61 -36.85 -36.02
CA ASP A 102 -1.24 -36.41 -35.75
C ASP A 102 -0.57 -37.29 -34.66
N PRO A 103 0.62 -37.88 -34.95
CA PRO A 103 1.32 -38.76 -34.00
C PRO A 103 1.75 -38.06 -32.71
N VAL A 104 2.15 -36.78 -32.79
CA VAL A 104 2.60 -35.99 -31.63
C VAL A 104 1.41 -35.68 -30.73
N ARG A 105 0.26 -35.31 -31.29
CA ARG A 105 -1.00 -35.16 -30.54
C ARG A 105 -1.34 -36.43 -29.79
N LYS A 106 -1.37 -37.58 -30.47
CA LYS A 106 -1.69 -38.87 -29.84
C LYS A 106 -0.75 -39.17 -28.67
N TYR A 107 0.54 -38.99 -28.86
CA TYR A 107 1.53 -39.21 -27.80
C TYR A 107 1.28 -38.32 -26.56
N LEU A 108 1.10 -37.02 -26.77
CA LEU A 108 0.84 -36.07 -25.68
C LEU A 108 -0.48 -36.35 -24.96
N GLN A 109 -1.52 -36.76 -25.70
CA GLN A 109 -2.81 -37.16 -25.13
C GLN A 109 -2.69 -38.42 -24.28
N THR A 110 -2.04 -39.47 -24.79
CA THR A 110 -1.80 -40.70 -24.01
C THR A 110 -1.01 -40.43 -22.73
N ALA A 111 0.00 -39.55 -22.81
CA ALA A 111 0.77 -39.12 -21.64
C ALA A 111 -0.08 -38.34 -20.63
N PHE A 112 -1.04 -37.52 -21.09
CA PHE A 112 -2.00 -36.83 -20.23
C PHE A 112 -2.97 -37.81 -19.57
N GLU A 113 -3.63 -38.68 -20.35
CA GLU A 113 -4.61 -39.67 -19.87
C GLU A 113 -3.99 -40.62 -18.84
N SER A 114 -2.73 -41.00 -19.03
CA SER A 114 -1.99 -41.85 -18.07
C SER A 114 -1.68 -41.16 -16.75
N ASN A 115 -1.55 -39.83 -16.75
CA ASN A 115 -1.17 -39.03 -15.58
C ASN A 115 -2.37 -38.40 -14.86
N GLU A 116 -3.48 -38.15 -15.56
CA GLU A 116 -4.66 -37.49 -15.02
C GLU A 116 -5.22 -38.19 -13.76
N PRO A 117 -5.36 -39.54 -13.70
CA PRO A 117 -5.82 -40.21 -12.49
C PRO A 117 -4.93 -39.93 -11.27
N LYS A 118 -3.60 -39.91 -11.46
CA LYS A 118 -2.64 -39.59 -10.40
C LYS A 118 -2.76 -38.15 -9.93
N LEU A 119 -2.97 -37.21 -10.87
CA LEU A 119 -3.18 -35.80 -10.55
C LEU A 119 -4.49 -35.59 -9.78
N ARG A 120 -5.56 -36.28 -10.17
CA ARG A 120 -6.87 -36.27 -9.49
C ARG A 120 -6.76 -36.86 -8.08
N GLU A 121 -6.12 -38.00 -7.92
CA GLU A 121 -5.90 -38.62 -6.61
C GLU A 121 -5.07 -37.71 -5.69
N ASN A 122 -4.03 -37.07 -6.21
CA ASN A 122 -3.25 -36.10 -5.45
C ASN A 122 -4.09 -34.87 -5.05
N ALA A 123 -4.96 -34.38 -5.93
CA ALA A 123 -5.86 -33.26 -5.63
C ALA A 123 -6.82 -33.60 -4.47
N LEU A 124 -7.42 -34.79 -4.47
CA LEU A 124 -8.24 -35.29 -3.37
C LEU A 124 -7.43 -35.42 -2.08
N ARG A 125 -6.25 -36.06 -2.16
CA ARG A 125 -5.37 -36.25 -1.00
C ARG A 125 -4.97 -34.94 -0.33
N VAL A 126 -4.69 -33.88 -1.09
CA VAL A 126 -4.37 -32.55 -0.51
C VAL A 126 -5.62 -31.83 0.00
N ALA A 127 -6.80 -32.07 -0.59
CA ALA A 127 -8.08 -31.56 -0.11
C ALA A 127 -8.45 -32.17 1.25
N ASP A 128 -8.26 -33.47 1.44
CA ASP A 128 -8.53 -34.16 2.71
C ASP A 128 -7.63 -33.68 3.85
N ARG A 129 -6.35 -33.45 3.54
CA ARG A 129 -5.35 -32.97 4.52
C ARG A 129 -5.43 -31.47 4.80
N PHE A 130 -6.40 -30.75 4.23
CA PHE A 130 -6.54 -29.32 4.45
C PHE A 130 -7.00 -28.99 5.88
N ASP A 131 -6.23 -28.17 6.59
CA ASP A 131 -6.52 -27.75 7.96
C ASP A 131 -7.60 -26.66 8.00
N GLN A 132 -8.87 -27.09 7.99
CA GLN A 132 -10.03 -26.21 8.05
C GLN A 132 -10.09 -25.42 9.37
N LYS A 133 -9.62 -25.99 10.49
CA LYS A 133 -9.64 -25.33 11.80
C LYS A 133 -8.67 -24.15 11.83
N ALA A 134 -7.44 -24.35 11.36
CA ALA A 134 -6.47 -23.27 11.22
C ALA A 134 -6.96 -22.20 10.22
N TRP A 135 -7.60 -22.61 9.13
CA TRP A 135 -8.19 -21.69 8.15
C TRP A 135 -9.28 -20.79 8.77
N LYS A 136 -10.28 -21.36 9.46
CA LYS A 136 -11.33 -20.58 10.15
C LYS A 136 -10.78 -19.68 11.25
N ARG A 137 -9.75 -20.12 11.97
CA ARG A 137 -9.12 -19.30 13.03
C ARG A 137 -8.52 -18.00 12.48
N LEU A 138 -8.01 -18.02 11.24
CA LEU A 138 -7.45 -16.83 10.60
C LEU A 138 -8.52 -15.78 10.27
N ASP A 139 -9.77 -16.17 10.01
CA ASP A 139 -10.83 -15.24 9.63
C ASP A 139 -11.03 -14.13 10.66
N ARG A 140 -11.10 -14.51 11.95
CA ARG A 140 -11.35 -13.56 13.06
C ARG A 140 -10.37 -12.38 13.04
N THR A 141 -9.08 -12.68 12.84
CA THR A 141 -8.03 -11.66 12.77
C THR A 141 -8.08 -10.94 11.42
N LEU A 142 -8.11 -11.68 10.32
CA LEU A 142 -7.95 -11.11 8.98
C LEU A 142 -9.13 -10.25 8.54
N SER A 143 -10.35 -10.60 8.93
CA SER A 143 -11.54 -9.82 8.59
C SER A 143 -11.58 -8.46 9.30
N GLN A 144 -10.98 -8.35 10.49
CA GLN A 144 -10.81 -7.05 11.15
C GLN A 144 -9.69 -6.24 10.48
N ARG A 145 -8.55 -6.88 10.20
CA ARG A 145 -7.39 -6.21 9.60
C ARG A 145 -7.64 -5.79 8.15
N ALA A 146 -8.45 -6.54 7.39
CA ALA A 146 -8.89 -6.15 6.05
C ALA A 146 -9.56 -4.76 6.02
N ARG A 147 -10.22 -4.35 7.11
CA ARG A 147 -10.89 -3.03 7.22
C ARG A 147 -9.92 -1.85 7.31
N LEU A 148 -8.61 -2.10 7.50
CA LEU A 148 -7.58 -1.05 7.46
C LEU A 148 -7.52 -0.36 6.09
N VAL A 149 -7.88 -1.08 5.03
CA VAL A 149 -8.02 -0.56 3.67
C VAL A 149 -9.45 -0.77 3.22
N PRO A 150 -10.38 0.16 3.52
CA PRO A 150 -11.74 0.05 3.04
C PRO A 150 -11.80 0.01 1.51
N VAL A 151 -12.74 -0.76 1.00
CA VAL A 151 -13.03 -0.86 -0.44
C VAL A 151 -13.38 0.52 -0.99
N GLY A 152 -12.85 0.88 -2.16
CA GLY A 152 -13.05 2.18 -2.79
C GLY A 152 -12.32 3.35 -2.11
N SER A 153 -11.59 3.11 -1.02
CA SER A 153 -10.87 4.19 -0.33
C SER A 153 -9.68 4.72 -1.13
N LEU A 154 -9.22 5.93 -0.79
CA LEU A 154 -7.96 6.48 -1.32
C LEU A 154 -6.74 5.57 -1.09
N ALA A 155 -6.73 4.77 -0.01
CA ALA A 155 -5.67 3.79 0.23
C ALA A 155 -5.73 2.63 -0.78
N ALA A 156 -6.94 2.16 -1.09
CA ALA A 156 -7.16 1.17 -2.14
C ALA A 156 -6.77 1.69 -3.53
N GLU A 157 -7.13 2.93 -3.85
CA GLU A 157 -6.73 3.59 -5.10
C GLU A 157 -5.20 3.71 -5.22
N CYS A 158 -4.50 4.01 -4.11
CA CYS A 158 -3.04 4.06 -4.06
C CYS A 158 -2.41 2.70 -4.40
N LEU A 159 -2.90 1.62 -3.77
CA LEU A 159 -2.38 0.26 -4.00
C LEU A 159 -2.63 -0.19 -5.45
N ALA A 160 -3.79 0.15 -6.01
CA ALA A 160 -4.08 -0.10 -7.42
C ALA A 160 -3.14 0.68 -8.35
N LEU A 161 -2.84 1.94 -8.03
CA LEU A 161 -1.87 2.75 -8.79
C LEU A 161 -0.45 2.19 -8.73
N GLU A 162 0.02 1.76 -7.56
CA GLU A 162 1.33 1.10 -7.40
C GLU A 162 1.45 -0.14 -8.28
N ARG A 163 0.40 -0.97 -8.29
CA ARG A 163 0.33 -2.17 -9.12
C ARG A 163 0.22 -1.85 -10.60
N PHE A 164 -0.51 -0.80 -10.96
CA PHE A 164 -0.60 -0.30 -12.31
C PHE A 164 0.78 0.14 -12.83
N GLU A 165 1.50 0.98 -12.09
CA GLU A 165 2.82 1.51 -12.49
C GLU A 165 3.85 0.38 -12.62
N SER A 166 3.92 -0.49 -11.62
CA SER A 166 4.78 -1.69 -11.66
C SER A 166 4.48 -2.59 -12.85
N THR A 167 3.19 -2.79 -13.18
CA THR A 167 2.81 -3.60 -14.34
C THR A 167 3.09 -2.89 -15.65
N ARG A 168 2.95 -1.56 -15.70
CA ARG A 168 3.26 -0.76 -16.89
C ARG A 168 4.74 -0.80 -17.24
N GLU A 169 5.62 -0.87 -16.25
CA GLU A 169 7.05 -1.12 -16.48
C GLU A 169 7.32 -2.50 -17.07
N LEU A 170 6.63 -3.54 -16.57
CA LEU A 170 6.72 -4.90 -17.12
C LEU A 170 6.19 -4.95 -18.56
N HIS A 171 5.12 -4.19 -18.85
CA HIS A 171 4.59 -4.03 -20.21
C HIS A 171 5.64 -3.44 -21.14
N ALA A 172 6.29 -2.34 -20.75
CA ALA A 172 7.35 -1.72 -21.54
C ALA A 172 8.54 -2.67 -21.78
N LYS A 173 8.88 -3.51 -20.80
CA LYS A 173 9.94 -4.53 -20.94
C LYS A 173 9.53 -5.65 -21.88
N ALA A 174 8.29 -6.16 -21.78
CA ALA A 174 7.77 -7.22 -22.63
C ALA A 174 7.68 -6.80 -24.10
N LEU A 175 7.30 -5.55 -24.39
CA LEU A 175 7.20 -5.07 -25.77
C LEU A 175 8.55 -4.98 -26.51
N ARG A 176 9.67 -4.92 -25.79
CA ARG A 176 11.02 -4.82 -26.38
C ARG A 176 11.62 -6.17 -26.79
N THR A 177 10.92 -7.27 -26.55
CA THR A 177 11.50 -8.61 -26.75
C THR A 177 10.43 -9.66 -26.97
N GLU A 178 10.75 -10.67 -27.76
CA GLU A 178 9.86 -11.82 -27.95
C GLU A 178 10.14 -12.95 -26.97
N ARG A 179 11.14 -12.81 -26.09
CA ARG A 179 11.54 -13.84 -25.13
C ARG A 179 10.39 -14.16 -24.14
N PRO A 180 10.16 -15.43 -23.78
CA PRO A 180 9.08 -15.83 -22.86
C PRO A 180 9.09 -15.12 -21.50
N LYS A 181 10.28 -14.93 -20.91
CA LYS A 181 10.43 -14.47 -19.52
C LYS A 181 9.81 -13.08 -19.24
N PRO A 182 10.05 -12.03 -20.06
CA PRO A 182 9.39 -10.74 -19.89
C PRO A 182 7.86 -10.78 -20.06
N TRP A 183 7.34 -11.56 -21.00
CA TRP A 183 5.90 -11.74 -21.20
C TRP A 183 5.25 -12.47 -20.02
N HIS A 184 5.92 -13.49 -19.47
CA HIS A 184 5.48 -14.16 -18.25
C HIS A 184 5.46 -13.22 -17.03
N ALA A 185 6.49 -12.37 -16.89
CA ALA A 185 6.53 -11.38 -15.81
C ALA A 185 5.35 -10.38 -15.94
N LEU A 186 5.09 -9.88 -17.15
CA LEU A 186 3.93 -9.04 -17.45
C LEU A 186 2.61 -9.74 -17.12
N ARG A 187 2.45 -11.02 -17.47
CA ARG A 187 1.27 -11.81 -17.11
C ARG A 187 1.05 -11.82 -15.60
N ILE A 188 2.11 -12.07 -14.82
CA ILE A 188 2.02 -12.06 -13.35
C ILE A 188 1.65 -10.67 -12.83
N GLY A 189 2.27 -9.62 -13.37
CA GLY A 189 1.95 -8.22 -13.01
C GLY A 189 0.50 -7.88 -13.28
N LEU A 190 0.00 -8.14 -14.50
CA LEU A 190 -1.38 -7.85 -14.91
C LEU A 190 -2.39 -8.62 -14.05
N LYS A 191 -2.08 -9.87 -13.72
CA LYS A 191 -2.86 -10.67 -12.78
C LYS A 191 -2.93 -10.00 -11.41
N GLY A 192 -1.81 -9.54 -10.88
CA GLY A 192 -1.75 -8.78 -9.63
C GLY A 192 -2.55 -7.48 -9.67
N PHE A 193 -2.41 -6.71 -10.75
CA PHE A 193 -3.19 -5.48 -10.96
C PHE A 193 -4.69 -5.76 -11.02
N ARG A 194 -5.13 -6.69 -11.88
CA ARG A 194 -6.54 -7.10 -11.99
C ARG A 194 -7.10 -7.48 -10.64
N TYR A 195 -6.38 -8.28 -9.86
CA TYR A 195 -6.89 -8.78 -8.58
C TYR A 195 -6.96 -7.69 -7.52
N THR A 196 -6.05 -6.72 -7.56
CA THR A 196 -6.09 -5.54 -6.70
C THR A 196 -7.33 -4.71 -6.99
N VAL A 197 -7.60 -4.41 -8.26
CA VAL A 197 -8.80 -3.66 -8.69
C VAL A 197 -10.06 -4.45 -8.34
N GLU A 198 -10.08 -5.74 -8.65
CA GLU A 198 -11.21 -6.63 -8.39
C GLU A 198 -11.56 -6.74 -6.90
N SER A 199 -10.56 -6.77 -6.01
CA SER A 199 -10.79 -6.88 -4.57
C SER A 199 -11.07 -5.53 -3.90
N LEU A 200 -10.38 -4.46 -4.31
CA LEU A 200 -10.37 -3.19 -3.58
C LEU A 200 -11.13 -2.06 -4.28
N LEU A 201 -11.39 -2.14 -5.58
CA LEU A 201 -12.04 -1.10 -6.40
C LEU A 201 -13.17 -1.69 -7.26
N PRO A 202 -14.28 -2.18 -6.67
CA PRO A 202 -15.35 -2.88 -7.38
C PRO A 202 -15.99 -2.05 -8.49
N GLU A 203 -16.16 -0.73 -8.30
CA GLU A 203 -16.71 0.17 -9.32
C GLU A 203 -15.80 0.23 -10.56
N HIS A 204 -14.50 0.39 -10.34
CA HIS A 204 -13.51 0.36 -11.43
C HIS A 204 -13.46 -1.02 -12.08
N TYR A 205 -13.56 -2.08 -11.27
CA TYR A 205 -13.58 -3.44 -11.78
C TYR A 205 -14.80 -3.70 -12.66
N ALA A 206 -15.99 -3.20 -12.30
CA ALA A 206 -17.18 -3.34 -13.11
C ALA A 206 -17.00 -2.71 -14.50
N ALA A 207 -16.34 -1.54 -14.57
CA ALA A 207 -16.04 -0.89 -15.85
C ALA A 207 -14.90 -1.57 -16.63
N TRP A 208 -13.95 -2.22 -15.96
CA TRP A 208 -12.72 -2.73 -16.57
C TRP A 208 -12.68 -4.25 -16.73
N SER A 209 -13.65 -5.00 -16.17
CA SER A 209 -13.55 -6.45 -16.01
C SER A 209 -13.32 -7.17 -17.32
N ASP A 210 -13.99 -6.73 -18.38
CA ASP A 210 -13.96 -7.43 -19.67
C ASP A 210 -12.62 -7.23 -20.36
N ASN A 211 -12.10 -6.01 -20.34
CA ASN A 211 -10.78 -5.68 -20.90
C ASN A 211 -9.64 -6.31 -20.08
N LEU A 212 -9.73 -6.28 -18.75
CA LEU A 212 -8.77 -6.94 -17.86
C LEU A 212 -8.77 -8.45 -18.05
N LYS A 213 -9.96 -9.06 -18.18
CA LYS A 213 -10.11 -10.50 -18.46
C LYS A 213 -9.51 -10.82 -19.83
N ARG A 214 -9.87 -10.08 -20.87
CA ARG A 214 -9.34 -10.26 -22.23
C ARG A 214 -7.82 -10.21 -22.28
N LEU A 215 -7.17 -9.22 -21.65
CA LEU A 215 -5.71 -9.16 -21.62
C LEU A 215 -5.10 -10.26 -20.75
N GLN A 216 -5.73 -10.62 -19.64
CA GLN A 216 -5.24 -11.72 -18.79
C GLN A 216 -5.29 -13.06 -19.53
N ASP A 217 -6.38 -13.32 -20.26
CA ASP A 217 -6.57 -14.56 -21.02
C ASP A 217 -5.55 -14.60 -22.16
N MET A 218 -5.38 -13.51 -22.92
CA MET A 218 -4.35 -13.36 -23.97
C MET A 218 -2.93 -13.66 -23.46
N LEU A 219 -2.53 -13.05 -22.33
CA LEU A 219 -1.23 -13.30 -21.72
C LEU A 219 -1.12 -14.70 -21.12
N GLY A 220 -2.24 -15.28 -20.70
CA GLY A 220 -2.37 -16.69 -20.31
C GLY A 220 -2.03 -17.60 -21.48
N GLU A 221 -2.70 -17.42 -22.61
CA GLU A 221 -2.48 -18.19 -23.84
C GLU A 221 -1.03 -18.09 -24.33
N ILE A 222 -0.43 -16.89 -24.33
CA ILE A 222 1.00 -16.71 -24.69
C ILE A 222 1.89 -17.58 -23.79
N HIS A 223 1.62 -17.59 -22.48
CA HIS A 223 2.40 -18.39 -21.54
C HIS A 223 2.16 -19.89 -21.72
N ASP A 224 0.92 -20.31 -21.97
CA ASP A 224 0.59 -21.71 -22.18
C ASP A 224 1.30 -22.24 -23.45
N LEU A 225 1.33 -21.45 -24.52
CA LEU A 225 2.07 -21.73 -25.76
C LEU A 225 3.59 -21.80 -25.52
N ASP A 226 4.15 -20.91 -24.69
CA ASP A 226 5.57 -20.96 -24.30
C ASP A 226 5.90 -22.26 -23.55
N VAL A 227 5.02 -22.72 -22.66
CA VAL A 227 5.20 -24.00 -21.93
C VAL A 227 5.05 -25.18 -22.88
N LEU A 228 4.06 -25.16 -23.78
CA LEU A 228 3.86 -26.22 -24.77
C LEU A 228 5.07 -26.35 -25.70
N ALA A 229 5.65 -25.24 -26.17
CA ALA A 229 6.86 -25.25 -26.98
C ALA A 229 8.03 -25.98 -26.27
N GLU A 230 8.20 -25.75 -24.97
CA GLU A 230 9.22 -26.42 -24.16
C GLU A 230 8.93 -27.92 -23.96
N VAL A 231 7.65 -28.31 -23.82
CA VAL A 231 7.25 -29.73 -23.73
C VAL A 231 7.52 -30.45 -25.05
N VAL A 232 7.10 -29.88 -26.17
CA VAL A 232 7.35 -30.45 -27.51
C VAL A 232 8.84 -30.57 -27.78
N LYS A 233 9.64 -29.57 -27.42
CA LYS A 233 11.10 -29.58 -27.60
C LYS A 233 11.82 -30.66 -26.78
N LYS A 234 11.31 -30.98 -25.59
CA LYS A 234 11.91 -31.99 -24.68
C LYS A 234 11.40 -33.41 -24.92
N SER A 235 10.40 -33.56 -25.77
CA SER A 235 9.86 -34.88 -26.10
C SER A 235 10.88 -35.57 -27.01
N ASP A 236 11.46 -36.69 -26.57
CA ASP A 236 12.35 -37.55 -27.36
C ASP A 236 11.55 -38.31 -28.44
N PHE A 237 10.90 -37.56 -29.34
CA PHE A 237 10.12 -38.14 -30.43
C PHE A 237 11.07 -38.56 -31.55
N LEU A 238 11.21 -39.88 -31.73
CA LEU A 238 12.16 -40.52 -32.64
C LEU A 238 11.68 -40.57 -34.11
N GLU A 239 10.44 -40.19 -34.42
CA GLU A 239 9.88 -40.38 -35.76
C GLU A 239 9.42 -39.06 -36.39
N THR A 240 10.24 -38.53 -37.30
CA THR A 240 10.10 -37.34 -38.16
C THR A 240 10.32 -35.96 -37.52
N GLU A 241 11.51 -35.42 -37.81
CA GLU A 241 11.92 -34.04 -37.59
C GLU A 241 10.92 -33.01 -38.17
N ASP A 242 10.18 -33.39 -39.22
CA ASP A 242 9.20 -32.56 -39.91
C ASP A 242 7.93 -32.28 -39.08
N CYS A 243 7.40 -33.29 -38.37
CA CYS A 243 6.24 -33.10 -37.50
C CYS A 243 6.56 -32.13 -36.35
N LEU A 244 7.74 -32.26 -35.75
CA LEU A 244 8.20 -31.35 -34.69
C LEU A 244 8.37 -29.91 -35.20
N LYS A 245 8.91 -29.72 -36.41
CA LYS A 245 9.01 -28.40 -37.06
C LYS A 245 7.63 -27.78 -37.29
N LEU A 246 6.66 -28.53 -37.82
CA LEU A 246 5.29 -28.06 -38.03
C LEU A 246 4.61 -27.63 -36.73
N TRP A 247 4.82 -28.36 -35.63
CA TRP A 247 4.32 -27.99 -34.31
C TRP A 247 4.96 -26.69 -33.80
N GLN A 248 6.29 -26.57 -33.91
CA GLN A 248 7.01 -25.36 -33.49
C GLN A 248 6.54 -24.12 -34.29
N GLU A 249 6.33 -24.26 -35.59
CA GLU A 249 5.81 -23.20 -36.45
C GLU A 249 4.38 -22.81 -36.08
N SER A 250 3.51 -23.79 -35.83
CA SER A 250 2.11 -23.57 -35.46
C SER A 250 2.00 -22.86 -34.10
N ILE A 251 2.78 -23.30 -33.10
CA ILE A 251 2.85 -22.65 -31.78
C ILE A 251 3.37 -21.21 -31.93
N LYS A 252 4.43 -21.01 -32.72
CA LYS A 252 5.00 -19.68 -32.95
C LYS A 252 4.01 -18.74 -33.62
N ARG A 253 3.25 -19.22 -34.62
CA ARG A 253 2.20 -18.46 -35.32
C ARG A 253 1.12 -18.02 -34.34
N GLU A 254 0.50 -18.97 -33.62
CA GLU A 254 -0.55 -18.67 -32.65
C GLU A 254 -0.05 -17.67 -31.60
N ARG A 255 1.17 -17.86 -31.09
CA ARG A 255 1.77 -16.97 -30.10
C ARG A 255 1.94 -15.55 -30.63
N ASN A 256 2.45 -15.40 -31.85
CA ASN A 256 2.65 -14.10 -32.48
C ASN A 256 1.32 -13.39 -32.72
N ASP A 257 0.26 -14.10 -33.10
CA ASP A 257 -1.08 -13.53 -33.28
C ASP A 257 -1.64 -12.95 -31.97
N ARG A 258 -1.37 -13.61 -30.83
CA ARG A 258 -1.76 -13.11 -29.50
C ARG A 258 -0.95 -11.86 -29.13
N ILE A 259 0.35 -11.87 -29.39
CA ILE A 259 1.22 -10.70 -29.14
C ILE A 259 0.76 -9.50 -29.98
N GLU A 260 0.43 -9.72 -31.25
CA GLU A 260 -0.02 -8.64 -32.12
C GLU A 260 -1.39 -8.10 -31.70
N THR A 261 -2.31 -9.00 -31.31
CA THR A 261 -3.59 -8.58 -30.72
C THR A 261 -3.39 -7.80 -29.42
N TYR A 262 -2.47 -8.24 -28.56
CA TYR A 262 -2.11 -7.53 -27.34
C TYR A 262 -1.57 -6.12 -27.65
N ARG A 263 -0.66 -5.99 -28.64
CA ARG A 263 -0.11 -4.70 -29.08
C ARG A 263 -1.21 -3.77 -29.57
N ARG A 264 -2.13 -4.23 -30.43
CA ARG A 264 -3.26 -3.43 -30.91
C ARG A 264 -4.13 -2.87 -29.78
N LEU A 265 -4.32 -3.62 -28.69
CA LEU A 265 -5.13 -3.19 -27.54
C LEU A 265 -4.38 -2.27 -26.56
N THR A 266 -3.05 -2.28 -26.58
CA THR A 266 -2.22 -1.65 -25.54
C THR A 266 -1.34 -0.51 -26.02
N LEU A 267 -1.22 -0.32 -27.33
CA LEU A 267 -0.52 0.80 -27.94
C LEU A 267 -1.48 1.90 -28.42
N GLY A 268 -0.94 3.11 -28.60
CA GLY A 268 -1.71 4.26 -29.07
C GLY A 268 -2.38 5.08 -27.95
N LYS A 269 -3.02 6.19 -28.35
CA LYS A 269 -3.64 7.16 -27.43
C LYS A 269 -4.86 6.58 -26.70
N THR A 270 -5.61 5.72 -27.37
CA THR A 270 -6.83 5.06 -26.85
C THR A 270 -6.54 3.68 -26.22
N SER A 271 -5.29 3.40 -25.85
CA SER A 271 -4.91 2.12 -25.28
C SER A 271 -5.61 1.83 -23.95
N LEU A 272 -5.79 0.55 -23.64
CA LEU A 272 -6.35 0.11 -22.36
C LEU A 272 -5.54 0.65 -21.15
N TRP A 273 -4.21 0.78 -21.29
CA TRP A 273 -3.37 1.37 -20.25
C TRP A 273 -3.72 2.83 -19.95
N ASN A 274 -4.06 3.62 -20.97
CA ASN A 274 -4.46 5.01 -20.77
C ASN A 274 -5.86 5.11 -20.13
N ILE A 275 -6.79 4.24 -20.53
CA ILE A 275 -8.13 4.15 -19.93
C ILE A 275 -8.05 3.79 -18.45
N TRP A 276 -7.23 2.80 -18.08
CA TRP A 276 -7.04 2.44 -16.68
C TRP A 276 -6.30 3.54 -15.91
N ARG A 277 -5.32 4.21 -16.53
CA ARG A 277 -4.62 5.33 -15.89
C ARG A 277 -5.57 6.48 -15.57
N SER A 278 -6.51 6.80 -16.46
CA SER A 278 -7.44 7.93 -16.26
C SER A 278 -8.44 7.70 -15.12
N GLY A 279 -8.77 6.45 -14.80
CA GLY A 279 -9.61 6.15 -13.62
C GLY A 279 -8.83 6.04 -12.30
N LEU A 280 -7.50 6.04 -12.32
CA LEU A 280 -6.68 6.03 -11.10
C LEU A 280 -6.27 7.46 -10.69
N PRO A 281 -5.88 7.70 -9.42
CA PRO A 281 -5.50 9.02 -8.93
C PRO A 281 -4.54 9.79 -9.86
N THR A 282 -4.86 11.04 -10.13
CA THR A 282 -4.04 11.98 -10.91
C THR A 282 -3.78 13.24 -10.10
N ASN A 283 -2.67 13.93 -10.40
CA ASN A 283 -2.33 15.22 -9.78
C ASN A 283 -2.36 15.14 -8.24
N GLY A 284 -2.87 16.17 -7.55
CA GLY A 284 -2.95 16.23 -6.09
C GLY A 284 -3.70 15.07 -5.41
N ARG A 285 -4.50 14.28 -6.16
CA ARG A 285 -5.12 13.05 -5.62
C ARG A 285 -4.11 11.95 -5.35
N ILE A 286 -2.99 11.90 -6.07
CA ILE A 286 -1.92 10.91 -5.85
C ILE A 286 -1.37 11.06 -4.42
N GLU A 287 -1.11 12.30 -4.01
CA GLU A 287 -0.59 12.58 -2.67
C GLU A 287 -1.59 12.21 -1.58
N ALA A 288 -2.87 12.51 -1.78
CA ALA A 288 -3.93 12.14 -0.87
C ALA A 288 -4.08 10.61 -0.75
N ALA A 289 -3.92 9.88 -1.86
CA ALA A 289 -3.93 8.42 -1.93
C ALA A 289 -2.73 7.82 -1.18
N ALA A 290 -1.52 8.31 -1.44
CA ALA A 290 -0.31 7.92 -0.73
C ALA A 290 -0.44 8.16 0.79
N LEU A 291 -1.02 9.30 1.18
CA LEU A 291 -1.30 9.60 2.58
C LEU A 291 -2.29 8.64 3.22
N ALA A 292 -3.36 8.29 2.51
CA ALA A 292 -4.34 7.33 2.99
C ALA A 292 -3.72 5.94 3.19
N ARG A 293 -2.90 5.46 2.24
CA ARG A 293 -2.17 4.19 2.35
C ARG A 293 -1.25 4.19 3.58
N LEU A 294 -0.44 5.23 3.75
CA LEU A 294 0.49 5.30 4.90
C LEU A 294 -0.22 5.46 6.24
N ARG A 295 -1.40 6.10 6.28
CA ARG A 295 -2.25 6.09 7.48
C ARG A 295 -2.78 4.70 7.80
N ALA A 296 -3.15 3.92 6.79
CA ALA A 296 -3.57 2.53 7.00
C ALA A 296 -2.40 1.71 7.57
N THR A 297 -1.18 1.87 7.04
CA THR A 297 0.03 1.26 7.59
C THR A 297 0.29 1.68 9.03
N ALA A 298 0.25 2.98 9.33
CA ALA A 298 0.44 3.49 10.69
C ALA A 298 -0.55 2.85 11.68
N ARG A 299 -1.84 2.78 11.31
CA ARG A 299 -2.88 2.13 12.13
C ARG A 299 -2.63 0.64 12.34
N ALA A 300 -2.01 -0.03 11.38
CA ALA A 300 -1.73 -1.46 11.45
C ALA A 300 -0.58 -1.80 12.41
N VAL A 301 0.42 -0.91 12.55
CA VAL A 301 1.71 -1.21 13.19
C VAL A 301 2.06 -0.35 14.40
N ASP A 302 1.39 0.78 14.59
CA ASP A 302 1.66 1.68 15.73
C ASP A 302 0.89 1.19 16.97
N PRO A 303 1.58 0.71 18.02
CA PRO A 303 0.91 0.27 19.24
C PRO A 303 0.29 1.42 20.05
N HIS A 304 0.62 2.67 19.70
CA HIS A 304 0.27 3.87 20.44
C HIS A 304 -0.35 4.96 19.53
N VAL A 305 -1.25 4.56 18.62
CA VAL A 305 -1.90 5.43 17.61
C VAL A 305 -2.38 6.78 18.17
N ARG A 306 -3.01 6.79 19.36
CA ARG A 306 -3.49 8.04 19.99
C ARG A 306 -2.36 9.02 20.30
N ARG A 307 -1.27 8.51 20.89
CA ARG A 307 -0.09 9.30 21.26
C ARG A 307 0.64 9.83 20.03
N THR A 308 0.77 9.02 18.99
CA THR A 308 1.38 9.41 17.71
C THR A 308 0.54 10.47 16.99
N SER A 309 -0.78 10.30 16.95
CA SER A 309 -1.72 11.26 16.37
C SER A 309 -1.66 12.62 17.06
N GLN A 310 -1.57 12.64 18.38
CA GLN A 310 -1.40 13.88 19.16
C GLN A 310 -0.08 14.60 18.83
N THR A 311 1.06 13.89 18.85
CA THR A 311 2.35 14.45 18.42
C THR A 311 2.27 15.00 16.99
N SER A 312 1.61 14.27 16.09
CA SER A 312 1.45 14.68 14.68
C SER A 312 0.69 16.00 14.54
N ARG A 313 -0.42 16.16 15.26
CA ARG A 313 -1.20 17.41 15.27
C ARG A 313 -0.37 18.59 15.79
N ILE A 314 0.38 18.39 16.86
CA ILE A 314 1.26 19.43 17.44
C ILE A 314 2.38 19.79 16.47
N ALA A 315 3.07 18.80 15.88
CA ALA A 315 4.19 19.02 14.97
C ALA A 315 3.79 19.85 13.73
N VAL A 316 2.64 19.54 13.13
CA VAL A 316 2.12 20.28 11.98
C VAL A 316 1.76 21.71 12.38
N ALA A 317 1.08 21.88 13.52
CA ALA A 317 0.73 23.21 14.02
C ALA A 317 1.96 24.07 14.34
N LEU A 318 3.02 23.47 14.90
CA LEU A 318 4.30 24.13 15.14
C LEU A 318 4.94 24.60 13.83
N PHE A 319 5.02 23.72 12.83
CA PHE A 319 5.59 24.07 11.53
C PHE A 319 4.81 25.22 10.89
N ASP A 320 3.49 25.17 10.93
CA ASP A 320 2.63 26.21 10.38
C ASP A 320 2.73 27.53 11.16
N ALA A 321 2.92 27.47 12.48
CA ALA A 321 3.17 28.67 13.29
C ALA A 321 4.53 29.30 12.95
N LEU A 322 5.59 28.50 12.84
CA LEU A 322 6.93 28.96 12.48
C LEU A 322 6.99 29.52 11.06
N LYS A 323 6.22 28.93 10.12
CA LYS A 323 5.99 29.46 8.77
C LYS A 323 5.38 30.86 8.82
N ARG A 324 4.25 31.03 9.53
CA ARG A 324 3.57 32.34 9.66
C ARG A 324 4.46 33.41 10.26
N ALA A 325 5.35 33.04 11.18
CA ALA A 325 6.30 33.95 11.81
C ALA A 325 7.52 34.31 10.93
N GLY A 326 7.66 33.74 9.73
CA GLY A 326 8.84 33.96 8.88
C GLY A 326 10.14 33.48 9.55
N SER A 327 10.06 32.36 10.30
CA SER A 327 11.17 31.90 11.16
C SER A 327 12.42 31.55 10.35
N ALA A 328 12.25 30.81 9.24
CA ALA A 328 13.30 30.45 8.29
C ALA A 328 12.69 30.04 6.94
N PRO A 329 13.43 30.14 5.82
CA PRO A 329 12.94 29.76 4.48
C PRO A 329 12.42 28.32 4.39
N ALA A 330 13.03 27.40 5.15
CA ALA A 330 12.63 25.99 5.19
C ALA A 330 11.15 25.78 5.59
N PHE A 331 10.55 26.67 6.38
CA PHE A 331 9.13 26.54 6.75
C PHE A 331 8.16 26.96 5.64
N SER A 332 8.64 27.66 4.62
CA SER A 332 7.83 28.01 3.44
C SER A 332 7.77 26.90 2.41
N ASP A 333 8.68 25.92 2.48
CA ASP A 333 8.73 24.77 1.57
C ASP A 333 7.56 23.78 1.82
N SER A 334 6.69 23.65 0.82
CA SER A 334 5.56 22.71 0.85
C SER A 334 5.98 21.24 0.83
N ALA A 335 7.08 20.90 0.14
CA ALA A 335 7.60 19.54 0.12
C ALA A 335 8.13 19.16 1.51
N LEU A 336 8.87 20.06 2.17
CA LEU A 336 9.35 19.81 3.53
C LEU A 336 8.19 19.66 4.54
N ARG A 337 7.15 20.51 4.42
CA ARG A 337 5.92 20.37 5.22
C ARG A 337 5.25 19.00 5.01
N ARG A 338 5.22 18.52 3.75
CA ARG A 338 4.69 17.20 3.40
C ARG A 338 5.52 16.11 4.07
N VAL A 339 6.84 16.14 3.95
CA VAL A 339 7.72 15.17 4.62
C VAL A 339 7.47 15.15 6.14
N LEU A 340 7.38 16.32 6.79
CA LEU A 340 7.08 16.43 8.22
C LEU A 340 5.75 15.76 8.57
N LEU A 341 4.69 16.07 7.83
CA LEU A 341 3.35 15.58 8.08
C LEU A 341 3.31 14.05 8.15
N PHE A 342 4.04 13.38 7.25
CA PHE A 342 4.09 11.93 7.19
C PHE A 342 5.07 11.35 8.23
N ALA A 343 6.25 11.94 8.40
CA ALA A 343 7.18 11.56 9.47
C ALA A 343 6.49 11.63 10.84
N ALA A 344 5.70 12.67 11.09
CA ALA A 344 4.96 12.84 12.33
C ALA A 344 3.83 11.79 12.51
N ARG A 345 3.28 11.24 11.44
CA ARG A 345 2.29 10.16 11.51
C ARG A 345 2.90 8.77 11.64
N LEU A 346 4.14 8.62 11.18
CA LEU A 346 4.83 7.32 11.11
C LEU A 346 5.93 7.17 12.18
N HIS A 347 6.20 8.18 13.01
CA HIS A 347 7.27 8.08 14.01
C HIS A 347 7.04 7.01 15.09
N GLY A 348 5.80 6.56 15.27
CA GLY A 348 5.43 5.49 16.21
C GLY A 348 5.52 4.07 15.64
N VAL A 349 5.83 3.91 14.34
CA VAL A 349 5.92 2.57 13.73
C VAL A 349 7.15 1.81 14.23
N GLY A 350 7.07 0.48 14.32
CA GLY A 350 8.23 -0.38 14.62
C GLY A 350 8.59 -0.53 16.10
N ASP A 351 7.68 -0.23 17.03
CA ASP A 351 7.88 -0.33 18.49
C ASP A 351 7.64 -1.76 19.06
N ALA A 352 7.83 -2.81 18.26
CA ALA A 352 7.44 -4.18 18.62
C ALA A 352 8.55 -5.02 19.31
N ASP A 353 9.82 -4.59 19.25
CA ASP A 353 10.95 -5.33 19.85
C ASP A 353 11.54 -4.55 21.04
N ALA A 354 11.32 -5.03 22.28
CA ALA A 354 11.80 -4.40 23.51
C ALA A 354 13.34 -4.24 23.60
N GLY A 355 14.11 -4.98 22.79
CA GLY A 355 15.58 -4.94 22.78
C GLY A 355 16.23 -3.92 21.83
N LYS A 356 15.45 -3.21 20.99
CA LYS A 356 16.00 -2.26 19.99
C LYS A 356 15.47 -0.85 20.25
N SER A 357 16.31 0.16 20.00
CA SER A 357 15.88 1.56 20.11
C SER A 357 14.74 1.85 19.11
N PRO A 358 13.54 2.29 19.56
CA PRO A 358 12.33 2.36 18.71
C PRO A 358 12.51 3.18 17.42
N GLN A 359 13.23 4.30 17.49
CA GLN A 359 13.49 5.16 16.33
C GLN A 359 14.39 4.52 15.25
N LYS A 360 15.27 3.56 15.63
CA LYS A 360 16.05 2.79 14.64
C LYS A 360 15.18 1.72 13.97
N ALA A 361 14.31 1.07 14.75
CA ALA A 361 13.35 0.10 14.24
C ALA A 361 12.34 0.77 13.28
N ALA A 362 11.81 1.94 13.63
CA ALA A 362 10.94 2.76 12.79
C ALA A 362 11.60 3.10 11.44
N ARG A 363 12.85 3.58 11.43
CA ARG A 363 13.60 3.85 10.19
C ARG A 363 13.75 2.58 9.34
N LYS A 364 14.16 1.47 9.95
CA LYS A 364 14.35 0.20 9.25
C LYS A 364 13.04 -0.28 8.61
N PHE A 365 11.93 -0.16 9.34
CA PHE A 365 10.61 -0.49 8.84
C PHE A 365 10.24 0.36 7.61
N LEU A 366 10.38 1.68 7.70
CA LEU A 366 10.05 2.60 6.60
C LEU A 366 10.86 2.35 5.32
N LEU A 367 12.15 2.05 5.46
CA LEU A 367 13.01 1.72 4.31
C LEU A 367 12.72 0.34 3.71
N GLY A 368 12.00 -0.52 4.42
CA GLY A 368 11.53 -1.81 3.90
C GLY A 368 10.20 -1.72 3.16
N LEU A 369 9.52 -0.58 3.20
CA LEU A 369 8.24 -0.39 2.51
C LEU A 369 8.44 -0.01 1.05
N THR A 370 7.52 -0.45 0.19
CA THR A 370 7.38 0.07 -1.17
C THR A 370 7.03 1.55 -1.10
N ILE A 371 7.83 2.39 -1.76
CA ILE A 371 7.62 3.84 -1.85
C ILE A 371 6.29 4.12 -2.57
N PRO A 372 5.35 4.87 -1.96
CA PRO A 372 4.09 5.18 -2.62
C PRO A 372 4.27 6.09 -3.84
N PRO A 373 3.33 6.09 -4.80
CA PRO A 373 3.37 6.97 -5.96
C PRO A 373 3.38 8.44 -5.52
N GLY A 374 4.13 9.26 -6.25
CA GLY A 374 4.31 10.69 -5.94
C GLY A 374 5.40 11.00 -4.91
N TRP A 375 6.11 10.00 -4.40
CA TRP A 375 7.29 10.18 -3.55
C TRP A 375 8.58 9.89 -4.32
N SER A 376 9.58 10.75 -4.16
CA SER A 376 10.94 10.47 -4.61
C SER A 376 11.69 9.62 -3.57
N ASN A 377 12.75 8.93 -4.00
CA ASN A 377 13.67 8.24 -3.09
C ASN A 377 14.27 9.21 -2.06
N GLU A 378 14.55 10.45 -2.47
CA GLU A 378 15.12 11.48 -1.61
C GLU A 378 14.15 11.92 -0.52
N ASP A 379 12.89 12.23 -0.87
CA ASP A 379 11.84 12.58 0.10
C ASP A 379 11.59 11.43 1.09
N TRP A 380 11.65 10.19 0.61
CA TRP A 380 11.48 8.99 1.43
C TRP A 380 12.63 8.82 2.44
N GLU A 381 13.88 9.07 2.02
CA GLU A 381 15.04 9.05 2.90
C GLU A 381 14.97 10.19 3.94
N LEU A 382 14.57 11.40 3.54
CA LEU A 382 14.35 12.52 4.46
C LEU A 382 13.30 12.19 5.52
N LEU A 383 12.18 11.57 5.12
CA LEU A 383 11.13 11.09 6.03
C LEU A 383 11.69 10.06 7.02
N ALA A 384 12.43 9.07 6.52
CA ALA A 384 12.98 7.99 7.34
C ALA A 384 14.03 8.52 8.34
N LEU A 385 14.83 9.53 7.94
CA LEU A 385 15.81 10.17 8.82
C LEU A 385 15.17 11.12 9.84
N ALA A 386 14.14 11.88 9.46
CA ALA A 386 13.35 12.66 10.41
C ALA A 386 12.77 11.77 11.52
N VAL A 387 12.23 10.60 11.15
CA VAL A 387 11.77 9.58 12.11
C VAL A 387 12.93 9.01 12.91
N ARG A 388 14.11 8.78 12.32
CA ARG A 388 15.28 8.28 13.06
C ARG A 388 15.77 9.24 14.14
N TYR A 389 15.67 10.54 13.90
CA TYR A 389 16.21 11.59 14.76
C TYR A 389 15.16 12.34 15.59
N HIS A 390 13.88 11.92 15.54
CA HIS A 390 12.82 12.52 16.36
C HIS A 390 12.99 12.29 17.88
N ARG A 391 13.92 11.42 18.30
CA ARG A 391 14.29 11.14 19.69
C ARG A 391 15.70 10.56 19.80
N GLY A 392 16.28 10.64 20.99
CA GLY A 392 17.63 10.13 21.28
C GLY A 392 18.70 11.09 20.78
N ALA A 393 19.82 10.56 20.31
CA ALA A 393 20.93 11.36 19.79
C ALA A 393 20.52 12.22 18.58
N GLU A 394 20.97 13.47 18.57
CA GLU A 394 20.78 14.42 17.48
C GLU A 394 21.61 14.00 16.23
N PRO A 395 21.24 14.42 15.02
CA PRO A 395 22.04 14.16 13.83
C PRO A 395 23.39 14.89 13.91
N ARG A 396 24.49 14.16 13.66
CA ARG A 396 25.86 14.71 13.66
C ARG A 396 26.45 14.60 12.26
N ALA A 397 27.13 15.65 11.80
CA ALA A 397 27.68 15.74 10.45
C ALA A 397 28.73 14.68 10.12
N LYS A 398 29.38 14.08 11.14
CA LYS A 398 30.48 13.13 10.95
C LYS A 398 30.08 11.65 11.03
N ASP A 399 28.84 11.32 11.40
CA ASP A 399 28.45 9.94 11.73
C ASP A 399 27.13 9.48 11.09
N GLY A 400 27.12 8.21 10.67
CA GLY A 400 25.90 7.49 10.31
C GLY A 400 25.30 7.87 8.94
N PRO A 401 24.01 7.59 8.71
CA PRO A 401 23.37 7.86 7.41
C PRO A 401 23.18 9.36 7.13
N PHE A 402 23.20 10.20 8.16
CA PHE A 402 23.05 11.66 8.02
C PHE A 402 24.26 12.32 7.35
N SER A 403 25.48 11.83 7.58
CA SER A 403 26.70 12.42 7.00
C SER A 403 26.80 12.24 5.47
N LYS A 404 26.01 11.32 4.90
CA LYS A 404 25.96 11.05 3.46
C LYS A 404 25.06 12.01 2.68
N LEU A 405 24.25 12.81 3.39
CA LEU A 405 23.33 13.77 2.79
C LEU A 405 24.06 15.06 2.37
N SER A 406 23.55 15.74 1.35
CA SER A 406 23.98 17.09 1.01
C SER A 406 23.73 18.07 2.16
N ALA A 407 24.42 19.21 2.19
CA ALA A 407 24.24 20.21 3.25
C ALA A 407 22.77 20.70 3.35
N GLU A 408 22.09 20.84 2.21
CA GLU A 408 20.67 21.20 2.14
C GLU A 408 19.78 20.10 2.74
N GLN A 409 20.00 18.84 2.37
CA GLN A 409 19.26 17.71 2.92
C GLN A 409 19.52 17.54 4.42
N GLN A 410 20.76 17.74 4.88
CA GLN A 410 21.11 17.77 6.30
C GLN A 410 20.31 18.84 7.05
N ASN A 411 20.22 20.04 6.48
CA ASN A 411 19.41 21.13 7.04
C ASN A 411 17.93 20.75 7.13
N SER A 412 17.38 20.15 6.07
CA SER A 412 16.00 19.66 6.04
C SER A 412 15.74 18.64 7.15
N VAL A 413 16.62 17.64 7.34
CA VAL A 413 16.48 16.66 8.42
C VAL A 413 16.55 17.31 9.80
N ARG A 414 17.45 18.29 10.03
CA ARG A 414 17.53 19.01 11.32
C ARG A 414 16.24 19.77 11.63
N VAL A 415 15.67 20.47 10.65
CA VAL A 415 14.38 21.16 10.80
C VAL A 415 13.26 20.16 11.12
N LEU A 416 13.11 19.10 10.31
CA LEU A 416 12.07 18.09 10.50
C LEU A 416 12.16 17.39 11.86
N ALA A 417 13.35 16.88 12.19
CA ALA A 417 13.59 16.19 13.45
C ALA A 417 13.44 17.14 14.64
N GLY A 418 13.89 18.39 14.52
CA GLY A 418 13.74 19.41 15.54
C GLY A 418 12.27 19.72 15.85
N VAL A 419 11.43 19.91 14.82
CA VAL A 419 9.98 20.12 15.00
C VAL A 419 9.33 18.92 15.68
N LEU A 420 9.67 17.70 15.27
CA LEU A 420 9.14 16.49 15.91
C LEU A 420 9.56 16.35 17.38
N ARG A 421 10.81 16.72 17.70
CA ARG A 421 11.32 16.67 19.08
C ARG A 421 10.62 17.67 19.98
N LEU A 422 10.43 18.90 19.51
CA LEU A 422 9.67 19.92 20.24
C LEU A 422 8.20 19.49 20.40
N ALA A 423 7.56 18.98 19.34
CA ALA A 423 6.19 18.49 19.42
C ALA A 423 6.03 17.36 20.46
N ARG A 424 6.99 16.43 20.50
CA ARG A 424 7.02 15.34 21.47
C ARG A 424 7.26 15.87 22.89
N ALA A 425 8.09 16.89 23.07
CA ALA A 425 8.30 17.54 24.36
C ALA A 425 7.02 18.22 24.87
N LEU A 426 6.36 19.03 24.03
CA LEU A 426 5.08 19.66 24.35
C LEU A 426 4.01 18.64 24.73
N ARG A 427 3.86 17.56 23.96
CA ARG A 427 2.91 16.48 24.27
C ARG A 427 3.17 15.87 25.64
N LYS A 428 4.45 15.63 25.97
CA LYS A 428 4.86 15.08 27.28
C LYS A 428 4.65 16.07 28.43
N SER A 429 4.57 17.36 28.13
CA SER A 429 4.26 18.44 29.06
C SER A 429 2.78 18.83 29.07
N GLY A 430 1.88 17.89 28.75
CA GLY A 430 0.43 18.07 28.90
C GLY A 430 -0.29 18.73 27.72
N VAL A 431 0.41 19.14 26.66
CA VAL A 431 -0.25 19.79 25.50
C VAL A 431 -1.06 18.76 24.70
N GLU A 432 -2.38 18.89 24.70
CA GLU A 432 -3.31 17.95 24.04
C GLU A 432 -3.59 18.25 22.57
N SER A 433 -3.40 19.50 22.16
CA SER A 433 -3.73 19.99 20.82
C SER A 433 -2.71 20.99 20.31
N GLY A 434 -2.54 21.05 18.99
CA GLY A 434 -1.80 22.12 18.33
C GLY A 434 -2.61 23.39 18.08
N ALA A 435 -3.92 23.38 18.40
CA ALA A 435 -4.81 24.51 18.18
C ALA A 435 -4.35 25.73 19.01
N GLY A 436 -4.32 26.91 18.37
CA GLY A 436 -3.95 28.16 19.03
C GLY A 436 -2.45 28.38 19.25
N ILE A 437 -1.57 27.45 18.82
CA ILE A 437 -0.12 27.69 18.84
C ILE A 437 0.22 28.86 17.90
N ARG A 438 0.93 29.86 18.44
CA ARG A 438 1.39 31.05 17.72
C ARG A 438 2.89 31.22 17.89
N ALA A 439 3.55 31.73 16.86
CA ALA A 439 4.95 32.10 16.90
C ALA A 439 5.10 33.56 16.49
N GLU A 440 5.98 34.29 17.16
CA GLU A 440 6.36 35.66 16.87
C GLU A 440 7.88 35.70 16.77
N LYS A 441 8.43 36.28 15.69
CA LYS A 441 9.88 36.43 15.51
C LYS A 441 10.28 37.87 15.81
N SER A 442 11.29 38.04 16.64
CA SER A 442 11.99 39.31 16.84
C SER A 442 13.43 39.21 16.34
N ALA A 443 14.21 40.29 16.48
CA ALA A 443 15.64 40.29 16.16
C ALA A 443 16.46 39.37 17.10
N GLN A 444 15.97 39.10 18.32
CA GLN A 444 16.72 38.40 19.36
C GLN A 444 16.24 36.97 19.60
N ALA A 445 14.96 36.66 19.33
CA ALA A 445 14.40 35.35 19.62
C ALA A 445 13.12 35.07 18.80
N ILE A 446 12.75 33.79 18.75
CA ILE A 446 11.42 33.35 18.33
C ILE A 446 10.64 32.99 19.58
N VAL A 447 9.50 33.65 19.81
CA VAL A 447 8.61 33.36 20.95
C VAL A 447 7.47 32.49 20.47
N LEU A 448 7.37 31.28 21.04
CA LEU A 448 6.30 30.33 20.78
C LEU A 448 5.31 30.34 21.94
N ARG A 449 4.09 30.81 21.68
CA ARG A 449 2.98 30.80 22.65
C ARG A 449 2.17 29.52 22.47
N VAL A 450 2.08 28.72 23.53
CA VAL A 450 1.42 27.41 23.51
C VAL A 450 0.26 27.38 24.51
N PRO A 451 -0.99 27.18 24.05
CA PRO A 451 -2.13 27.04 24.94
C PRO A 451 -2.06 25.75 25.76
N GLY A 452 -2.45 25.83 27.04
CA GLY A 452 -2.49 24.66 27.93
C GLY A 452 -1.13 24.10 28.34
N LEU A 453 -0.04 24.85 28.10
CA LEU A 453 1.28 24.48 28.60
C LEU A 453 1.35 24.75 30.11
N VAL A 454 1.79 23.74 30.86
CA VAL A 454 2.07 23.88 32.29
C VAL A 454 3.43 24.56 32.48
N ASP A 455 3.50 25.54 33.37
CA ASP A 455 4.74 26.25 33.70
C ASP A 455 5.34 25.65 34.97
N ASP A 456 6.19 24.64 34.80
CA ASP A 456 6.92 23.96 35.87
C ASP A 456 8.36 23.61 35.45
N LEU A 457 9.22 23.30 36.43
CA LEU A 457 10.64 23.04 36.21
C LEU A 457 10.89 21.81 35.31
N GLU A 458 10.09 20.76 35.45
CA GLU A 458 10.23 19.54 34.66
C GLU A 458 9.89 19.80 33.19
N THR A 459 8.85 20.57 32.95
CA THR A 459 8.43 21.04 31.64
C THR A 459 9.49 21.94 31.02
N ALA A 460 10.04 22.90 31.77
CA ALA A 460 11.14 23.75 31.28
C ALA A 460 12.35 22.92 30.82
N ALA A 461 12.81 21.96 31.63
CA ALA A 461 13.92 21.08 31.28
C ALA A 461 13.62 20.22 30.04
N ARG A 462 12.41 19.67 29.95
CA ARG A 462 11.97 18.85 28.82
C ARG A 462 11.87 19.65 27.53
N LEU A 463 11.37 20.89 27.60
CA LEU A 463 11.28 21.79 26.46
C LEU A 463 12.67 22.21 25.99
N ALA A 464 13.59 22.55 26.90
CA ALA A 464 14.98 22.88 26.56
C ALA A 464 15.65 21.77 25.74
N ALA A 465 15.55 20.51 26.18
CA ALA A 465 16.07 19.36 25.43
C ALA A 465 15.33 19.11 24.10
N GLY A 466 14.04 19.47 24.02
CA GLY A 466 13.20 19.31 22.82
C GLY A 466 13.46 20.35 21.74
N LYS A 467 13.80 21.59 22.13
CA LYS A 467 14.02 22.72 21.21
C LYS A 467 15.47 22.87 20.73
N HIS A 468 16.45 22.33 21.45
CA HIS A 468 17.88 22.49 21.18
C HIS A 468 18.26 22.35 19.69
N LEU A 469 17.84 21.27 19.03
CA LEU A 469 18.14 21.03 17.61
C LEU A 469 17.53 22.11 16.67
N LEU A 470 16.36 22.65 17.02
CA LEU A 470 15.78 23.77 16.26
C LEU A 470 16.52 25.07 16.53
N GLU A 471 16.88 25.36 17.78
CA GLU A 471 17.64 26.57 18.12
C GLU A 471 18.99 26.59 17.39
N ASP A 472 19.73 25.49 17.44
CA ASP A 472 20.99 25.29 16.71
C ASP A 472 20.80 25.54 15.21
N ARG A 473 19.75 24.97 14.62
CA ARG A 473 19.49 25.14 13.19
C ARG A 473 19.05 26.56 12.84
N LEU A 474 18.24 27.21 13.66
CA LEU A 474 17.71 28.55 13.38
C LEU A 474 18.73 29.65 13.69
N GLY A 475 19.75 29.35 14.48
CA GLY A 475 20.72 30.35 14.95
C GLY A 475 20.07 31.39 15.88
N MET A 476 18.92 31.07 16.46
CA MET A 476 18.13 31.98 17.30
C MET A 476 17.52 31.21 18.48
N PRO A 477 17.50 31.79 19.69
CA PRO A 477 16.77 31.24 20.82
C PRO A 477 15.28 31.05 20.52
N LEU A 478 14.72 29.92 20.92
CA LEU A 478 13.31 29.58 20.83
C LEU A 478 12.68 29.59 22.23
N VAL A 479 11.99 30.67 22.58
CA VAL A 479 11.37 30.83 23.90
C VAL A 479 9.95 30.30 23.87
N VAL A 480 9.67 29.24 24.63
CA VAL A 480 8.33 28.65 24.73
C VAL A 480 7.62 29.23 25.95
N LYS A 481 6.44 29.81 25.75
CA LYS A 481 5.63 30.42 26.83
C LYS A 481 4.23 29.83 26.85
N ALA A 482 3.67 29.66 28.05
CA ALA A 482 2.24 29.40 28.20
C ALA A 482 1.43 30.60 27.70
N THR A 483 0.26 30.34 27.12
CA THR A 483 -0.70 31.39 26.77
C THR A 483 -1.59 31.61 27.98
N ALA A 484 -1.60 32.82 28.56
CA ALA A 484 -2.55 33.14 29.63
C ALA A 484 -3.98 32.90 29.13
N LYS A 485 -4.85 32.35 29.99
CA LYS A 485 -6.30 32.42 29.73
C LYS A 485 -6.64 33.91 29.59
N PRO A 486 -7.48 34.33 28.62
CA PRO A 486 -8.04 35.67 28.70
C PRO A 486 -8.80 35.72 30.03
N GLU A 487 -8.29 36.50 30.98
CA GLU A 487 -9.06 36.83 32.17
C GLU A 487 -10.32 37.53 31.68
N THR A 488 -11.48 37.01 32.07
CA THR A 488 -12.74 37.72 31.89
C THR A 488 -12.54 39.07 32.56
N VAL A 489 -12.50 40.15 31.78
CA VAL A 489 -12.38 41.50 32.32
C VAL A 489 -13.60 41.72 33.20
N VAL A 490 -13.43 41.59 34.51
CA VAL A 490 -14.48 41.94 35.47
C VAL A 490 -14.60 43.46 35.39
N ALA A 491 -15.68 43.93 34.79
CA ALA A 491 -16.02 45.35 34.83
C ALA A 491 -16.12 45.76 36.30
N LEU A 492 -15.27 46.70 36.73
CA LEU A 492 -15.36 47.29 38.06
C LEU A 492 -16.76 47.89 38.22
N SER A 493 -17.47 47.49 39.27
CA SER A 493 -18.76 48.07 39.62
C SER A 493 -18.63 49.59 39.77
N PRO A 494 -19.55 50.39 39.20
CA PRO A 494 -19.50 51.84 39.36
C PRO A 494 -19.57 52.20 40.85
N ARG A 495 -18.70 53.11 41.29
CA ARG A 495 -18.78 53.69 42.63
C ARG A 495 -20.16 54.31 42.81
N GLN A 496 -20.90 53.85 43.82
CA GLN A 496 -22.15 54.47 44.25
C GLN A 496 -21.85 55.92 44.66
N ALA A 497 -22.37 56.89 43.90
CA ALA A 497 -22.39 58.28 44.31
C ALA A 497 -23.34 58.41 45.51
N ARG A 498 -22.87 59.04 46.59
CA ARG A 498 -23.70 59.39 47.75
C ARG A 498 -24.73 60.43 47.29
N GLU A 499 -26.01 60.08 47.37
CA GLU A 499 -27.10 61.04 47.21
C GLU A 499 -27.07 62.03 48.39
N PHE A 500 -26.86 63.31 48.07
CA PHE A 500 -27.15 64.41 49.00
C PHE A 500 -28.64 64.74 48.86
N SER A 501 -29.40 64.49 49.94
CA SER A 501 -30.78 64.94 50.09
C SER A 501 -30.79 66.45 50.33
N VAL A 502 -31.43 67.20 49.43
CA VAL A 502 -31.74 68.62 49.63
C VAL A 502 -33.12 68.68 50.30
N ILE A 503 -33.14 69.11 51.56
CA ILE A 503 -34.35 69.43 52.31
C ILE A 503 -34.90 70.75 51.77
N ALA A 504 -36.14 70.72 51.28
CA ALA A 504 -36.90 71.92 50.96
C ALA A 504 -37.50 72.51 52.24
N SER A 505 -37.37 73.82 52.40
CA SER A 505 -38.12 74.62 53.38
C SER A 505 -38.97 75.64 52.62
N ASP A 506 -40.18 75.87 53.13
CA ASP A 506 -41.23 76.78 52.63
C ASP A 506 -40.77 78.23 52.37
#